data_AF-A0A9E3BD25-F1
#
_entry.id   AF-A0A9E3BD25-F1
#
_cell.length_a   1.000
_cell.length_b   1.000
_cell.length_c   1.000
_cell.angle_alpha   90.00
_cell.angle_beta   90.00
_cell.angle_gamma   90.00
#
_symmetry.space_group_name_H-M   'P 1'
#
loop_
_entity.id
_entity.type
_entity.pdbx_description
1 polymer ?
#
loop_
_entity_poly.entity_id
_entity_poly.type
_entity_poly.pdbx_seq_one_letter_code
_entity_poly.pdbx_strand_id
1 'polypeptide(L)'
;MIPVTVTDATGSGDGWTLRLQNNDATTSQSTGTPNVTGLVARCAVDSTCSLPENTVSYSNPIAIGADASPIFTTSRNTGMGVITLDVMVSAVIPVGYTINEYSETLAFALSSGQTL
;
A
#
# COMPACT_ATOMS: atom_id res chain seq x y z
N MET A 1 -4.70 6.32 -8.65
CA MET A 1 -3.79 5.16 -8.62
C MET A 1 -2.40 5.67 -8.29
N ILE A 2 -1.72 5.05 -7.34
CA ILE A 2 -0.40 5.43 -6.86
C ILE A 2 0.57 4.31 -7.26
N PRO A 3 1.49 4.54 -8.21
CA PRO A 3 2.48 3.55 -8.57
C PRO A 3 3.57 3.48 -7.50
N VAL A 4 3.88 2.27 -7.04
CA VAL A 4 4.93 1.97 -6.06
C VAL A 4 5.85 0.91 -6.68
N THR A 5 7.12 1.24 -6.86
CA THR A 5 8.12 0.27 -7.34
C THR A 5 8.93 -0.24 -6.17
N VAL A 6 8.97 -1.56 -6.02
CA VAL A 6 9.76 -2.25 -5.01
C VAL A 6 10.83 -3.06 -5.73
N THR A 7 12.09 -2.79 -5.39
CA THR A 7 13.23 -3.58 -5.85
C THR A 7 13.75 -4.38 -4.67
N ASP A 8 13.52 -5.69 -4.70
CA ASP A 8 14.19 -6.59 -3.76
C ASP A 8 15.57 -6.95 -4.31
N ALA A 9 16.56 -6.16 -3.90
CA ALA A 9 17.98 -6.39 -4.21
C ALA A 9 18.68 -7.30 -3.18
N THR A 10 17.99 -7.69 -2.10
CA THR A 10 18.63 -8.48 -1.04
C THR A 10 18.88 -9.91 -1.47
N GLY A 11 18.03 -10.44 -2.36
CA GLY A 11 18.11 -11.82 -2.83
C GLY A 11 18.00 -12.85 -1.70
N SER A 12 17.57 -12.45 -0.50
CA SER A 12 17.47 -13.36 0.65
C SER A 12 16.32 -14.34 0.49
N GLY A 13 15.36 -14.00 -0.37
CA GLY A 13 14.16 -14.77 -0.56
C GLY A 13 13.27 -14.76 0.67
N ASP A 14 13.46 -13.91 1.68
CA ASP A 14 12.61 -13.92 2.89
C ASP A 14 11.23 -13.29 2.68
N GLY A 15 10.97 -12.77 1.49
CA GLY A 15 9.78 -11.97 1.19
C GLY A 15 9.85 -10.59 1.85
N TRP A 16 8.80 -9.81 1.66
CA TRP A 16 8.67 -8.46 2.17
C TRP A 16 7.20 -8.08 2.31
N THR A 17 6.93 -7.08 3.15
CA THR A 17 5.60 -6.54 3.34
C THR A 17 5.61 -5.03 3.07
N LEU A 18 4.74 -4.59 2.17
CA LEU A 18 4.42 -3.18 1.98
C LEU A 18 3.29 -2.82 2.94
N ARG A 19 3.50 -1.77 3.72
CA ARG A 19 2.54 -1.22 4.67
C ARG A 19 2.21 0.21 4.27
N LEU A 20 1.00 0.63 4.58
CA LEU A 20 0.50 1.97 4.32
C LEU A 20 0.02 2.60 5.63
N GLN A 21 0.39 3.85 5.83
CA GLN A 21 0.03 4.65 6.99
C GLN A 21 -0.57 5.98 6.53
N ASN A 22 -1.59 6.46 7.25
CA ASN A 22 -2.05 7.83 7.13
C ASN A 22 -1.37 8.69 8.22
N ASN A 23 -0.49 9.59 7.79
CA ASN A 23 0.31 10.46 8.66
C ASN A 23 -0.32 11.84 8.89
N ASP A 24 -1.54 12.08 8.41
CA ASP A 24 -2.18 13.40 8.44
C ASP A 24 -2.73 13.78 9.82
N ALA A 25 -1.87 13.80 10.82
CA ALA A 25 -2.18 14.22 12.19
C ALA A 25 -2.43 15.73 12.33
N THR A 26 -2.38 16.51 11.24
CA THR A 26 -2.25 17.98 11.29
C THR A 26 -3.48 18.76 10.85
N THR A 27 -4.53 18.12 10.35
CA THR A 27 -5.81 18.80 10.14
C THR A 27 -6.85 18.25 11.11
N SER A 28 -7.31 19.10 12.04
CA SER A 28 -8.45 18.81 12.95
C SER A 28 -9.79 18.63 12.21
N GLN A 29 -9.75 18.28 10.92
CA GLN A 29 -10.87 18.22 10.01
C GLN A 29 -10.63 17.21 8.87
N SER A 30 -9.81 16.17 9.08
CA SER A 30 -9.82 15.01 8.19
C SER A 30 -11.18 14.32 8.33
N THR A 31 -12.05 14.64 7.39
CA THR A 31 -13.44 14.17 7.31
C THR A 31 -13.56 13.01 6.33
N GLY A 32 -12.55 12.82 5.48
CA GLY A 32 -12.43 11.69 4.57
C GLY A 32 -11.65 10.55 5.20
N THR A 33 -12.19 9.32 5.16
CA THR A 33 -11.41 8.13 5.49
C THR A 33 -10.82 7.56 4.20
N PRO A 34 -9.48 7.61 4.01
CA PRO A 34 -8.86 6.95 2.88
C PRO A 34 -8.99 5.44 3.02
N ASN A 35 -9.17 4.76 1.89
CA ASN A 35 -9.46 3.34 1.81
C ASN A 35 -8.71 2.75 0.62
N VAL A 36 -7.93 1.69 0.85
CA VAL A 36 -7.39 0.89 -0.25
C VAL A 36 -8.56 0.13 -0.86
N THR A 37 -8.76 0.24 -2.17
CA THR A 37 -9.85 -0.41 -2.90
C THR A 37 -9.37 -1.47 -3.86
N GLY A 38 -8.08 -1.48 -4.16
CA GLY A 38 -7.47 -2.47 -5.03
C GLY A 38 -5.96 -2.29 -5.11
N LEU A 39 -5.30 -3.37 -5.49
CA LEU A 39 -3.87 -3.41 -5.73
C LEU A 39 -3.59 -4.35 -6.89
N VAL A 40 -2.87 -3.86 -7.90
CA VAL A 40 -2.39 -4.68 -9.02
C VAL A 40 -0.87 -4.77 -8.93
N ALA A 41 -0.36 -5.99 -8.85
CA ALA A 41 1.08 -6.25 -8.84
C ALA A 41 1.54 -6.73 -10.21
N ARG A 42 2.69 -6.24 -10.69
CA ARG A 42 3.31 -6.63 -11.95
C ARG A 42 4.80 -6.80 -11.78
N CYS A 43 5.35 -7.84 -12.39
CA CYS A 43 6.79 -7.99 -12.51
C CYS A 43 7.31 -7.08 -13.61
N ALA A 44 8.46 -6.43 -13.37
CA ALA A 44 9.16 -5.74 -14.44
C ALA A 44 9.60 -6.73 -15.53
N VAL A 45 9.77 -6.22 -16.75
CA VAL A 45 10.36 -6.99 -17.85
C VAL A 45 11.75 -7.49 -17.41
N ASP A 46 12.05 -8.76 -17.68
CA ASP A 46 13.28 -9.46 -17.28
C ASP A 46 13.50 -9.63 -15.76
N SER A 47 12.46 -9.44 -14.94
CA SER A 47 12.51 -9.74 -13.51
C SER A 47 12.28 -11.22 -13.24
N THR A 48 13.01 -11.78 -12.27
CA THR A 48 12.83 -13.15 -11.79
C THR A 48 11.71 -13.28 -10.75
N CYS A 49 10.89 -12.24 -10.57
CA CYS A 49 9.84 -12.27 -9.57
C CYS A 49 8.72 -13.22 -9.96
N SER A 50 8.29 -14.03 -9.00
CA SER A 50 6.96 -14.60 -8.97
C SER A 50 6.02 -13.60 -8.28
N LEU A 51 4.95 -13.25 -8.96
CA LEU A 51 3.86 -12.49 -8.33
C LEU A 51 3.11 -13.43 -7.37
N PRO A 52 2.71 -12.97 -6.17
CA PRO A 52 1.69 -13.66 -5.42
C PRO A 52 0.44 -13.80 -6.30
N GLU A 53 -0.21 -14.97 -6.29
CA GLU A 53 -1.34 -15.29 -7.19
C GLU A 53 -2.55 -14.34 -7.06
N ASN A 54 -2.59 -13.49 -6.04
CA ASN A 54 -3.76 -12.71 -5.70
C ASN A 54 -3.60 -11.22 -6.03
N THR A 55 -4.44 -10.77 -6.97
CA THR A 55 -4.86 -9.37 -7.03
C THR A 55 -5.74 -9.14 -5.82
N VAL A 56 -5.25 -8.47 -4.80
CA VAL A 56 -6.02 -8.33 -3.56
C VAL A 56 -6.96 -7.13 -3.72
N SER A 57 -8.23 -7.42 -3.99
CA SER A 57 -9.34 -6.45 -3.91
C SER A 57 -9.96 -6.57 -2.53
N TYR A 58 -9.64 -5.63 -1.66
CA TYR A 58 -10.20 -5.56 -0.32
C TYR A 58 -10.30 -4.11 0.08
N SER A 59 -11.40 -3.76 0.74
CA SER A 59 -11.63 -2.45 1.32
C SER A 59 -10.92 -2.40 2.66
N ASN A 60 -9.72 -1.81 2.70
CA ASN A 60 -9.00 -1.59 3.95
C ASN A 60 -8.99 -0.10 4.35
N PRO A 61 -9.84 0.32 5.30
CA PRO A 61 -9.84 1.70 5.75
C PRO A 61 -8.53 2.02 6.45
N ILE A 62 -7.92 3.15 6.10
CA ILE A 62 -6.66 3.63 6.68
C ILE A 62 -7.02 4.78 7.62
N ALA A 63 -7.06 4.50 8.91
CA ALA A 63 -7.32 5.52 9.92
C ALA A 63 -6.10 6.45 10.11
N ILE A 64 -6.36 7.72 10.40
CA ILE A 64 -5.33 8.73 10.68
C ILE A 64 -4.55 8.33 11.93
N GLY A 65 -3.22 8.42 11.87
CA GLY A 65 -2.36 8.11 13.00
C GLY A 65 -2.39 6.64 13.44
N ALA A 66 -3.09 5.77 12.70
CA ALA A 66 -3.03 4.34 12.93
C ALA A 66 -1.64 3.79 12.61
N ASP A 67 -1.32 2.64 13.18
CA ASP A 67 -0.11 1.90 12.81
C ASP A 67 -0.16 1.53 11.33
N ALA A 68 1.01 1.51 10.68
CA ALA A 68 1.14 1.14 9.28
C ALA A 68 0.49 -0.24 9.05
N SER A 69 -0.53 -0.28 8.20
CA SER A 69 -1.30 -1.51 7.92
C SER A 69 -0.70 -2.23 6.72
N PRO A 70 -0.51 -3.56 6.78
CA PRO A 70 -0.01 -4.31 5.63
C PRO A 70 -1.00 -4.21 4.47
N ILE A 71 -0.52 -3.82 3.29
CA ILE A 71 -1.33 -3.73 2.08
C ILE A 71 -0.93 -4.75 1.00
N PHE A 72 0.27 -5.30 1.10
CA PHE A 72 0.77 -6.34 0.21
C PHE A 72 1.91 -7.10 0.88
N THR A 73 1.92 -8.42 0.73
CA THR A 73 2.98 -9.27 1.29
C THR A 73 3.42 -10.26 0.23
N THR A 74 4.73 -10.37 0.04
CA THR A 74 5.34 -11.44 -0.75
C THR A 74 5.75 -12.58 0.17
N SER A 75 5.48 -13.81 -0.27
CA SER A 75 5.94 -15.01 0.41
C SER A 75 7.44 -15.22 0.24
N ARG A 76 7.99 -16.12 1.05
CA ARG A 76 9.36 -16.61 0.88
C ARG A 76 9.61 -17.10 -0.54
N ASN A 77 10.79 -16.82 -1.09
CA ASN A 77 11.25 -17.12 -2.44
C ASN A 77 10.39 -16.50 -3.56
N THR A 78 9.57 -15.49 -3.22
CA THR A 78 8.78 -14.72 -4.19
C THR A 78 9.15 -13.25 -4.14
N GLY A 79 8.89 -12.53 -5.23
CA GLY A 79 9.20 -11.12 -5.32
C GLY A 79 10.68 -10.74 -5.38
N MET A 80 11.57 -11.69 -5.69
CA MET A 80 12.97 -11.38 -6.03
C MET A 80 13.03 -10.59 -7.34
N GLY A 81 13.69 -9.44 -7.32
CA GLY A 81 13.75 -8.53 -8.47
C GLY A 81 12.82 -7.32 -8.32
N VAL A 82 12.32 -6.80 -9.44
CA VAL A 82 11.55 -5.56 -9.48
C VAL A 82 10.06 -5.87 -9.64
N ILE A 83 9.26 -5.44 -8.66
CA ILE A 83 7.81 -5.46 -8.70
C ILE A 83 7.28 -4.03 -8.74
N THR A 84 6.35 -3.77 -9.65
CA THR A 84 5.54 -2.55 -9.66
C THR A 84 4.16 -2.86 -9.10
N LEU A 85 3.73 -2.04 -8.15
CA LEU A 85 2.42 -2.11 -7.50
C LEU A 85 1.62 -0.87 -7.86
N ASP A 86 0.45 -1.06 -8.45
CA ASP A 86 -0.53 -0.02 -8.71
C ASP A 86 -1.55 -0.02 -7.57
N VAL A 87 -1.42 0.90 -6.61
CA VAL A 87 -2.32 0.99 -5.45
C VAL A 87 -3.50 1.92 -5.76
N MET A 88 -4.72 1.43 -5.57
CA MET A 88 -5.95 2.20 -5.73
C MET A 88 -6.43 2.66 -4.35
N VAL A 89 -6.42 3.97 -4.12
CA VAL A 89 -6.93 4.61 -2.90
C VAL A 89 -8.13 5.47 -3.25
N SER A 90 -9.19 5.34 -2.48
CA SER A 90 -10.38 6.20 -2.53
C SER A 90 -10.59 6.83 -1.16
N ALA A 91 -11.06 8.08 -1.10
CA ALA A 91 -11.53 8.67 0.14
C ALA A 91 -13.05 8.80 0.11
N VAL A 92 -13.71 8.44 1.19
CA VAL A 92 -15.16 8.67 1.37
C VAL A 92 -15.33 9.82 2.34
N ILE A 93 -16.00 10.87 1.88
CA ILE A 93 -16.36 12.04 2.67
C ILE A 93 -17.84 11.92 3.04
N PRO A 94 -18.21 11.95 4.34
CA PRO A 94 -19.60 11.94 4.77
C PRO A 94 -20.38 13.14 4.22
N VAL A 95 -21.68 12.96 4.02
CA VAL A 95 -22.58 14.06 3.63
C VAL A 95 -22.66 15.10 4.75
N GLY A 96 -22.75 16.39 4.39
CA GLY A 96 -22.90 17.49 5.33
C GLY A 96 -21.61 18.26 5.68
N TYR A 97 -20.47 17.88 5.11
CA TYR A 97 -19.22 18.64 5.21
C TYR A 97 -19.00 19.53 3.98
N THR A 98 -18.76 20.83 4.21
CA THR A 98 -18.28 21.74 3.15
C THR A 98 -16.77 21.59 3.04
N ILE A 99 -16.30 20.92 2.00
CA ILE A 99 -14.87 20.71 1.79
C ILE A 99 -14.41 21.62 0.66
N ASN A 100 -13.55 22.57 1.00
CA ASN A 100 -12.87 23.43 0.02
C ASN A 100 -11.65 22.74 -0.58
N GLU A 101 -10.94 21.95 0.24
CA GLU A 101 -9.79 21.14 -0.14
C GLU A 101 -9.69 19.94 0.79
N TYR A 102 -9.41 18.76 0.24
CA TYR A 102 -9.08 17.54 0.98
C TYR A 102 -7.69 17.09 0.54
N SER A 103 -6.77 17.02 1.49
CA SER A 103 -5.39 16.60 1.27
C SER A 103 -4.97 15.76 2.46
N GLU A 104 -4.26 14.67 2.20
CA GLU A 104 -3.78 13.74 3.22
C GLU A 104 -2.38 13.27 2.85
N THR A 105 -1.54 13.08 3.86
CA THR A 105 -0.21 12.48 3.67
C THR A 105 -0.24 10.98 3.93
N LEU A 106 -0.16 10.18 2.86
CA LEU A 106 0.02 8.73 2.96
C LEU A 106 1.50 8.36 2.90
N ALA A 107 1.95 7.52 3.83
CA ALA A 107 3.30 7.00 3.86
C ALA A 107 3.32 5.49 3.60
N PHE A 108 4.22 5.09 2.71
CA PHE A 108 4.50 3.68 2.43
C PHE A 108 5.75 3.25 3.20
N ALA A 109 5.66 2.10 3.85
CA ALA A 109 6.78 1.48 4.54
C ALA A 109 7.02 0.07 4.00
N LEU A 110 8.28 -0.28 3.77
CA LEU A 110 8.70 -1.61 3.36
C LEU A 110 9.47 -2.26 4.50
N SER A 111 9.07 -3.47 4.88
CA SER A 111 9.81 -4.31 5.81
C SER A 111 10.24 -5.60 5.12
N SER A 112 11.50 -5.99 5.30
CA SER A 112 12.00 -7.30 4.88
C SER A 112 11.48 -8.39 5.82
N GLY A 113 11.30 -9.59 5.26
CA GLY A 113 10.71 -10.71 5.96
C GLY A 113 9.18 -10.69 5.90
N GLN A 114 8.60 -11.86 5.64
CA GLN A 114 7.17 -12.07 5.79
C GLN A 114 6.79 -11.96 7.27
N THR A 115 5.98 -10.96 7.63
CA THR A 115 5.37 -10.88 8.97
C THR A 115 4.17 -11.85 8.98
N LEU A 116 4.25 -12.91 9.78
CA LEU A 116 3.17 -13.88 10.00
C LEU A 116 2.07 -13.29 10.90
#